data_AF-A0A7V2JRQ7-F1
#
_entry.id   AF-A0A7V2JRQ7-F1
#
_cell.length_a   1.000
_cell.length_b   1.000
_cell.length_c   1.000
_cell.angle_alpha   90.00
_cell.angle_beta   90.00
_cell.angle_gamma   90.00
#
_symmetry.space_group_name_H-M   'P 1'
#
loop_
_entity.id
_entity.type
_entity.pdbx_description
1 polymer ?
#
loop_
_entity_poly.entity_id
_entity_poly.type
_entity_poly.pdbx_seq_one_letter_code
_entity_poly.pdbx_strand_id
1 'polypeptide(L)' 'MEVEGKVVEPLPNAMFRVELDNGHKVLAHISGKMRMHYIRILPGDKVLVELSPYDLTRGRIVYRYK' A
#
# COMPACT_ATOMS: atom_id res chain seq x y z
N MET A 1 3.72 -5.81 10.63
CA MET A 1 4.38 -6.80 9.74
C MET A 1 4.55 -6.16 8.38
N GLU A 2 5.71 -6.30 7.75
CA GLU A 2 5.94 -5.81 6.39
C GLU A 2 5.59 -6.92 5.40
N VAL A 3 4.74 -6.60 4.43
CA VAL A 3 4.26 -7.56 3.44
C VAL A 3 4.31 -6.90 2.08
N GLU A 4 4.77 -7.65 1.10
CA GLU A 4 4.77 -7.21 -0.29
C GLU A 4 3.38 -7.39 -0.89
N GLY A 5 3.03 -6.46 -1.77
CA GLY A 5 1.77 -6.51 -2.49
C GLY A 5 1.79 -5.67 -3.74
N LYS A 6 0.76 -5.85 -4.55
CA LYS A 6 0.56 -5.13 -5.80
C LYS A 6 -0.62 -4.19 -5.69
N VAL A 7 -0.45 -2.96 -6.15
CA VAL A 7 -1.53 -1.98 -6.18
C VAL A 7 -2.52 -2.39 -7.25
N VAL A 8 -3.79 -2.54 -6.88
CA VAL A 8 -4.88 -2.89 -7.80
C VAL A 8 -5.53 -1.63 -8.35
N GLU A 9 -5.98 -0.74 -7.45
CA GLU A 9 -6.73 0.45 -7.82
C GLU A 9 -6.55 1.58 -6.78
N PRO A 10 -6.47 2.84 -7.22
CA PRO A 10 -6.53 3.99 -6.34
C PRO A 10 -7.98 4.29 -5.94
N LEU A 11 -8.19 4.62 -4.68
CA LEU A 11 -9.48 5.01 -4.10
C LEU A 11 -9.49 6.51 -3.77
N PRO A 12 -10.68 7.13 -3.69
CA PRO A 12 -10.82 8.49 -3.17
C PRO A 12 -10.25 8.58 -1.74
N ASN A 13 -9.67 9.72 -1.38
CA ASN A 13 -8.93 10.00 -0.12
C ASN A 13 -7.48 9.49 -0.03
N ALA A 14 -6.79 9.30 -1.17
CA ALA A 14 -5.41 8.80 -1.21
C ALA A 14 -5.24 7.44 -0.52
N MET A 15 -6.30 6.63 -0.53
CA MET A 15 -6.25 5.22 -0.20
C MET A 15 -5.97 4.41 -1.46
N PHE A 16 -5.34 3.27 -1.30
CA PHE A 16 -4.99 2.37 -2.38
C PHE A 16 -5.43 0.97 -1.97
N ARG A 17 -6.07 0.28 -2.90
CA ARG A 17 -6.33 -1.15 -2.75
C ARG A 17 -5.07 -1.89 -3.15
N VAL A 18 -4.48 -2.60 -2.19
CA VAL A 18 -3.31 -3.43 -2.41
C VAL A 18 -3.72 -4.88 -2.26
N GLU A 19 -3.36 -5.69 -3.24
CA GLU A 19 -3.48 -7.14 -3.18
C GLU A 19 -2.15 -7.69 -2.68
N LEU A 20 -2.18 -8.28 -1.50
CA LEU A 20 -1.02 -8.97 -0.93
C LEU A 20 -0.77 -10.26 -1.71
N ASP A 21 0.47 -10.75 -1.70
CA ASP A 21 0.80 -12.03 -2.35
C ASP A 21 0.01 -13.22 -1.76
N ASN A 22 -0.52 -13.05 -0.55
CA ASN A 22 -1.39 -14.03 0.12
C ASN A 22 -2.83 -14.05 -0.44
N GLY A 23 -3.16 -13.25 -1.46
CA GLY A 23 -4.49 -13.14 -2.06
C GLY A 23 -5.48 -12.26 -1.27
N HIS A 24 -5.05 -11.68 -0.16
CA HIS A 24 -5.86 -10.76 0.63
C HIS A 24 -5.78 -9.34 0.08
N LYS A 25 -6.93 -8.68 0.01
CA LYS A 25 -7.04 -7.28 -0.40
C LYS A 25 -7.09 -6.38 0.83
N VAL A 26 -6.17 -5.43 0.90
CA VAL A 26 -6.03 -4.50 2.01
C VAL A 26 -6.17 -3.06 1.53
N LEU A 27 -6.65 -2.21 2.43
CA LEU A 27 -6.71 -0.76 2.22
C LEU A 27 -5.46 -0.15 2.83
N ALA A 28 -4.60 0.40 1.97
CA ALA A 28 -3.37 1.03 2.40
C ALA A 28 -3.36 2.53 2.06
N HIS A 29 -2.83 3.34 2.97
CA HIS A 29 -2.57 4.75 2.70
C HIS A 29 -1.07 4.99 2.52
N ILE A 30 -0.71 6.05 1.82
CA ILE A 30 0.68 6.42 1.58
C ILE A 30 1.29 6.97 2.88
N SER A 31 2.51 6.54 3.24
CA SER A 31 3.23 7.17 4.36
C SER A 31 3.50 8.67 4.11
N GLY A 32 3.55 9.46 5.18
CA GLY A 32 3.87 10.89 5.08
C GLY A 32 5.20 11.16 4.38
N LYS A 33 6.20 10.27 4.57
CA LYS A 33 7.50 10.37 3.90
C LYS A 33 7.38 10.27 2.38
N MET A 34 6.59 9.32 1.88
CA MET A 34 6.35 9.17 0.44
C MET A 34 5.59 10.36 -0.16
N ARG A 35 4.66 10.95 0.60
CA ARG A 35 3.98 12.20 0.21
C ARG A 35 4.98 13.36 0.05
N MET A 36 5.90 13.52 1.00
CA MET A 36 6.94 14.56 0.91
C MET A 36 7.89 14.36 -0.29
N HIS A 37 8.14 13.11 -0.69
CA HIS A 37 8.98 12.78 -1.85
C HIS A 37 8.20 12.73 -3.18
N TYR A 38 6.93 13.14 -3.19
CA TYR A 38 6.07 13.12 -4.38
C TYR A 38 6.05 11.76 -5.10
N ILE A 39 6.15 10.66 -4.35
CA ILE A 39 6.10 9.30 -4.92
C ILE A 39 4.67 9.08 -5.42
N ARG A 40 4.51 9.05 -6.75
CA ARG A 40 3.23 8.67 -7.38
C ARG A 40 3.08 7.16 -7.31
N ILE A 41 1.90 6.68 -6.99
CA ILE A 41 1.56 5.26 -7.01
C ILE A 41 0.54 5.07 -8.14
N LEU A 42 0.81 4.10 -9.01
CA LEU A 42 -0.04 3.71 -10.12
C LEU A 42 -0.58 2.29 -9.90
N PRO A 43 -1.74 1.95 -10.48
CA PRO A 43 -2.20 0.58 -10.58
C PRO A 43 -1.12 -0.30 -11.21
N GLY A 44 -0.84 -1.44 -10.58
CA GLY A 44 0.15 -2.41 -11.04
C GLY A 44 1.51 -2.32 -10.38
N ASP A 45 1.78 -1.25 -9.62
CA ASP A 45 3.04 -1.09 -8.90
C ASP A 45 3.20 -2.10 -7.77
N LYS A 46 4.42 -2.62 -7.61
CA LYS A 46 4.81 -3.39 -6.43
C LYS A 46 5.15 -2.44 -5.29
N VAL A 47 4.55 -2.67 -4.13
CA VAL A 47 4.69 -1.83 -2.95
C VAL A 47 4.91 -2.67 -1.71
N LEU A 48 5.68 -2.13 -0.77
CA LEU A 48 5.83 -2.69 0.56
C LEU A 48 4.79 -2.05 1.47
N VAL A 49 3.94 -2.88 2.05
CA VAL A 49 2.86 -2.47 2.96
C VAL A 49 3.19 -2.96 4.37
N GLU A 50 3.19 -2.02 5.31
CA GLU A 50 3.25 -2.33 6.72
C GLU A 50 1.83 -2.50 7.27
N LEU A 51 1.48 -3.73 7.66
CA LEU A 51 0.20 -4.07 8.27
C LEU A 51 0.26 -3.86 9.78
N SER A 52 -0.82 -3.31 10.35
CA SER A 52 -1.00 -3.25 11.79
C SER A 52 -1.25 -4.65 12.35
N PRO A 53 -0.62 -5.03 13.47
CA PRO A 53 -0.80 -6.35 14.07
C PRO A 53 -2.21 -6.60 14.63
N TYR A 54 -3.02 -5.53 14.77
CA TYR A 54 -4.39 -5.58 15.28
C TYR A 54 -5.45 -5.64 14.17
N ASP A 55 -5.11 -5.21 12.95
CA ASP A 55 -6.06 -5.13 11.83
C ASP A 55 -5.32 -5.42 10.52
N LEU A 56 -5.50 -6.64 10.02
CA LEU A 56 -4.90 -7.14 8.79
C LEU A 56 -5.54 -6.52 7.53
N THR A 57 -6.63 -5.77 7.65
CA THR A 57 -7.32 -5.14 6.51
C THR A 57 -6.76 -3.77 6.17
N ARG A 58 -6.02 -3.15 7.10
CA ARG A 58 -5.46 -1.81 6.97
C ARG A 58 -3.94 -1.84 6.99
N GLY A 59 -3.36 -1.09 6.07
CA GLY A 59 -1.91 -1.00 5.94
C GLY A 59 -1.41 0.41 5.69
N ARG A 60 -0.09 0.56 5.76
CA ARG A 60 0.62 1.76 5.38
C ARG A 60 1.66 1.42 4.32
N ILE A 61 1.61 2.11 3.18
CA ILE A 61 2.61 1.95 2.13
C ILE A 61 3.88 2.70 2.56
N VAL A 62 4.94 1.94 2.76
CA VAL A 62 6.24 2.46 3.21
C VAL A 62 7.24 2.57 2.06
N TYR A 63 7.11 1.71 1.05
CA TYR A 63 8.03 1.69 -0.09
C TYR A 63 7.32 1.29 -1.38
N ARG A 64 7.85 1.78 -2.52
CA ARG A 64 7.47 1.36 -3.87
C ARG A 64 8.71 0.78 -4.55
N TYR A 65 8.61 -0.46 -5.02
CA TYR A 65 9.63 -1.08 -5.85
C TYR A 65 9.54 -0.51 -7.27
N LYS A 66 10.70 -0.29 -7.90
CA LYS A 66 10.82 0.31 -9.23
C LYS A 66 10.70 -0.73 -10.33
#